data_AF-K0Z477-F1
#
_entry.id   AF-K0Z477-F1
#
_cell.length_a   1.000
_cell.length_b   1.000
_cell.length_c   1.000
_cell.angle_alpha   90.00
_cell.angle_beta   90.00
_cell.angle_gamma   90.00
#
_symmetry.space_group_name_H-M   'P 1'
#
loop_
_entity.id
_entity.type
_entity.pdbx_description
1 polymer ?
#
loop_
_entity_poly.entity_id
_entity_poly.type
_entity_poly.pdbx_seq_one_letter_code
_entity_poly.pdbx_strand_id
1 'polypeptide(L)'
;MQEKWWHNAVVYQVYPKSFMDSNGDGIGDLPGITSKLDYLAKLGITAIWLSPVYDSPMDDNGYDIADYQAIAAIFGTMEDMDQLIAEAKKRDIRIIMDLVVNHTSDEHAWFVEACENPDSPERDYYIWRDEPNDLESIFSGSAWEYDEKSGQYYLHFFSKKQPDLNWENEKLRQKIYEMMNFWIDKGIGGFRMDVIDMIGKIPDEKVVNNGPMLHPYLKEMNQATFGDKNLLTVGETWGATPEIAKLYSDPKGQELSMVFQFEHICLQYQEGQPKWHYQKELNVGKLKEIFNKWQTELGVEDGWNSLFWNNHDLPRIVSIWGNDQEYREKSAKAFAILLHLMRGTPYIYQGEEIGMTNYPFETLDQVEDIESLNYAREALEKGVSMEEIMDSIRVIGRDNARTPMQWDESKNAGFSTGQPWLAVNPNYEKINVQEALANPDSIFYTYQKLVQIRKENSWLIRADFELLDTADKIFAYIRKDG
;
A
#
# COMPACT_ATOMS: atom_id res chain seq x y z
N MET A 1 13.19 -17.81 17.11
CA MET A 1 12.30 -16.63 17.03
C MET A 1 11.16 -16.71 18.06
N GLN A 2 10.83 -15.60 18.74
CA GLN A 2 9.61 -15.51 19.59
C GLN A 2 8.40 -15.23 18.70
N GLU A 3 7.42 -16.15 18.68
CA GLU A 3 6.21 -15.95 17.89
C GLU A 3 5.35 -14.79 18.43
N LYS A 4 5.07 -13.83 17.54
CA LYS A 4 4.11 -12.73 17.69
C LYS A 4 2.81 -13.05 16.95
N TRP A 5 1.71 -12.39 17.32
CA TRP A 5 0.37 -12.61 16.74
C TRP A 5 0.35 -12.45 15.20
N TRP A 6 1.17 -11.55 14.66
CA TRP A 6 1.20 -11.25 13.24
C TRP A 6 1.85 -12.34 12.37
N HIS A 7 2.58 -13.32 12.93
CA HIS A 7 3.15 -14.43 12.15
C HIS A 7 2.06 -15.35 11.57
N ASN A 8 0.94 -15.47 12.30
CA ASN A 8 -0.25 -16.21 11.89
C ASN A 8 -1.34 -15.29 11.30
N ALA A 9 -1.06 -13.99 11.14
CA ALA A 9 -2.03 -13.05 10.60
C ALA A 9 -2.12 -13.18 9.08
N VAL A 10 -3.31 -12.84 8.58
CA VAL A 10 -3.51 -12.42 7.19
C VAL A 10 -4.08 -11.01 7.26
N VAL A 11 -3.44 -10.09 6.55
CA VAL A 11 -3.83 -8.68 6.51
C VAL A 11 -4.68 -8.45 5.27
N TYR A 12 -5.73 -7.65 5.40
CA TYR A 12 -6.57 -7.24 4.28
C TYR A 12 -6.48 -5.73 4.11
N GLN A 13 -6.07 -5.27 2.94
CA GLN A 13 -6.01 -3.84 2.67
C GLN A 13 -7.36 -3.32 2.19
N VAL A 14 -7.82 -2.25 2.84
CA VAL A 14 -9.00 -1.48 2.47
C VAL A 14 -8.55 -0.13 1.94
N TYR A 15 -9.03 0.22 0.75
CA TYR A 15 -8.93 1.55 0.17
C TYR A 15 -10.26 2.29 0.41
N PRO A 16 -10.33 3.21 1.40
CA PRO A 16 -11.60 3.69 1.96
C PRO A 16 -12.59 4.22 0.93
N LYS A 17 -12.13 5.10 0.02
CA LYS A 17 -12.96 5.74 -1.02
C LYS A 17 -13.71 4.74 -1.90
N SER A 18 -13.26 3.49 -1.97
CA SER A 18 -13.77 2.48 -2.90
C SER A 18 -14.23 1.20 -2.23
N PHE A 19 -14.37 1.18 -0.91
CA PHE A 19 -14.78 -0.04 -0.21
C PHE A 19 -16.30 -0.15 -0.07
N MET A 20 -16.94 0.81 0.59
CA MET A 20 -18.40 0.83 0.78
C MET A 20 -18.86 2.24 1.16
N ASP A 21 -19.79 2.80 0.39
CA ASP A 21 -20.44 4.09 0.67
C ASP A 21 -21.76 3.83 1.44
N SER A 22 -21.93 4.52 2.58
CA SER A 22 -23.12 4.39 3.42
C SER A 22 -24.05 5.59 3.39
N ASN A 23 -23.64 6.71 2.77
CA ASN A 23 -24.34 7.99 2.80
C ASN A 23 -24.88 8.43 1.41
N GLY A 24 -24.41 7.80 0.33
CA GLY A 24 -24.86 8.03 -1.04
C GLY A 24 -24.15 9.16 -1.79
N ASP A 25 -23.01 9.65 -1.30
CA ASP A 25 -22.19 10.66 -1.99
C ASP A 25 -21.29 10.08 -3.10
N GLY A 26 -21.21 8.75 -3.19
CA GLY A 26 -20.40 8.04 -4.19
C GLY A 26 -18.99 7.69 -3.73
N ILE A 27 -18.64 7.94 -2.47
CA ILE A 27 -17.32 7.71 -1.90
C ILE A 27 -17.47 6.83 -0.65
N GLY A 28 -16.61 5.81 -0.54
CA GLY A 28 -16.66 4.89 0.58
C GLY A 28 -16.22 5.57 1.89
N ASP A 29 -16.82 5.13 3.00
CA ASP A 29 -16.73 5.79 4.31
C ASP A 29 -16.49 4.78 5.47
N LEU A 30 -16.13 5.29 6.65
CA LEU A 30 -15.85 4.46 7.84
C LEU A 30 -17.07 3.64 8.32
N PRO A 31 -18.31 4.18 8.34
CA PRO A 31 -19.50 3.39 8.64
C PRO A 31 -19.71 2.24 7.63
N GLY A 32 -19.45 2.49 6.34
CA GLY A 32 -19.48 1.50 5.27
C GLY A 32 -18.49 0.37 5.52
N ILE A 33 -17.23 0.67 5.88
CA ILE A 33 -16.24 -0.33 6.27
C ILE A 33 -16.74 -1.14 7.48
N THR A 34 -17.25 -0.44 8.51
CA THR A 34 -17.79 -1.07 9.72
C THR A 34 -18.92 -2.05 9.40
N SER A 35 -19.79 -1.71 8.44
CA SER A 35 -20.92 -2.56 8.01
C SER A 35 -20.49 -3.89 7.38
N LYS A 36 -19.25 -3.99 6.89
CA LYS A 36 -18.71 -5.17 6.20
C LYS A 36 -17.73 -5.97 7.06
N LEU A 37 -17.57 -5.63 8.34
CA LEU A 37 -16.67 -6.38 9.24
C LEU A 37 -17.08 -7.85 9.39
N ASP A 38 -18.37 -8.20 9.30
CA ASP A 38 -18.82 -9.60 9.32
C ASP A 38 -18.37 -10.37 8.07
N TYR A 39 -18.31 -9.71 6.91
CA TYR A 39 -17.76 -10.29 5.69
C TYR A 39 -16.26 -10.57 5.83
N LEU A 40 -15.51 -9.61 6.35
CA LEU A 40 -14.07 -9.74 6.58
C LEU A 40 -13.76 -10.81 7.65
N ALA A 41 -14.56 -10.85 8.73
CA ALA A 41 -14.48 -11.90 9.74
C ALA A 41 -14.79 -13.28 9.15
N LYS A 42 -15.75 -13.39 8.22
CA LYS A 42 -16.03 -14.62 7.48
C LYS A 42 -14.84 -15.03 6.60
N LEU A 43 -14.18 -14.10 5.90
CA LEU A 43 -12.95 -14.40 5.16
C LEU A 43 -11.84 -14.92 6.09
N GLY A 44 -11.90 -14.52 7.37
CA GLY A 44 -11.04 -15.04 8.43
C GLY A 44 -9.79 -14.21 8.64
N ILE A 45 -9.72 -12.97 8.14
CA ILE A 45 -8.55 -12.10 8.28
C ILE A 45 -8.25 -11.80 9.76
N THR A 46 -7.07 -11.27 10.06
CA THR A 46 -6.67 -10.90 11.44
C THR A 46 -6.45 -9.40 11.60
N ALA A 47 -6.17 -8.70 10.51
CA ALA A 47 -6.01 -7.25 10.53
C ALA A 47 -6.47 -6.60 9.22
N ILE A 48 -6.91 -5.35 9.32
CA ILE A 48 -7.18 -4.48 8.20
C ILE A 48 -6.04 -3.48 8.10
N TRP A 49 -5.34 -3.42 6.98
CA TRP A 49 -4.56 -2.24 6.62
C TRP A 49 -5.52 -1.23 6.01
N LEU A 50 -5.72 -0.11 6.71
CA LEU A 50 -6.57 0.98 6.25
C LEU A 50 -5.69 2.03 5.59
N SER A 51 -5.80 2.19 4.27
CA SER A 51 -5.21 3.35 3.56
C SER A 51 -5.72 4.67 4.19
N PRO A 52 -5.01 5.80 4.00
CA PRO A 52 -5.24 7.02 4.74
C PRO A 52 -6.70 7.47 4.83
N VAL A 53 -7.15 7.77 6.06
CA VAL A 53 -8.46 8.36 6.36
C VAL A 53 -8.34 9.71 7.09
N TYR A 54 -7.12 10.24 7.17
CA TYR A 54 -6.82 11.51 7.82
C TYR A 54 -7.39 12.69 7.05
N ASP A 55 -7.44 13.87 7.67
CA ASP A 55 -7.78 15.09 6.94
C ASP A 55 -6.76 15.35 5.82
N SER A 56 -7.27 15.64 4.63
CA SER A 56 -6.49 15.72 3.40
C SER A 56 -7.26 16.47 2.30
N PRO A 57 -6.58 17.28 1.48
CA PRO A 57 -7.14 17.87 0.25
C PRO A 57 -7.43 16.85 -0.85
N MET A 58 -6.93 15.62 -0.72
CA MET A 58 -7.12 14.49 -1.63
C MET A 58 -6.41 14.63 -2.99
N ASP A 59 -5.35 15.43 -3.08
CA ASP A 59 -4.53 15.55 -4.31
C ASP A 59 -3.88 14.22 -4.69
N ASP A 60 -3.46 13.44 -3.69
CA ASP A 60 -3.05 12.04 -3.83
C ASP A 60 -3.95 11.12 -2.97
N ASN A 61 -5.25 11.45 -2.95
CA ASN A 61 -6.30 10.65 -2.34
C ASN A 61 -6.04 10.23 -0.87
N GLY A 62 -5.50 11.13 -0.06
CA GLY A 62 -5.29 10.93 1.38
C GLY A 62 -3.83 10.76 1.79
N TYR A 63 -2.92 10.52 0.84
CA TYR A 63 -1.48 10.47 1.11
C TYR A 63 -0.88 11.88 1.31
N ASP A 64 -1.58 12.93 0.86
CA ASP A 64 -1.32 14.34 1.17
C ASP A 64 -2.06 14.78 2.45
N ILE A 65 -1.51 14.47 3.63
CA ILE A 65 -2.19 14.67 4.94
C ILE A 65 -2.09 16.12 5.44
N ALA A 66 -3.23 16.77 5.70
CA ALA A 66 -3.33 18.12 6.29
C ALA A 66 -3.46 18.12 7.82
N ASP A 67 -4.06 17.08 8.42
CA ASP A 67 -4.06 16.86 9.87
C ASP A 67 -4.09 15.37 10.20
N TYR A 68 -2.98 14.87 10.77
CA TYR A 68 -2.81 13.48 11.16
C TYR A 68 -3.75 12.99 12.28
N GLN A 69 -4.34 13.90 13.06
CA GLN A 69 -5.18 13.58 14.22
C GLN A 69 -6.65 13.89 13.98
N ALA A 70 -7.00 14.32 12.77
CA ALA A 70 -8.38 14.47 12.30
C ALA A 70 -8.71 13.40 11.26
N ILE A 71 -9.98 13.04 11.15
CA ILE A 71 -10.51 12.21 10.07
C ILE A 71 -11.04 13.16 8.98
N ALA A 72 -10.73 12.89 7.70
CA ALA A 72 -11.31 13.66 6.62
C ALA A 72 -12.83 13.55 6.65
N ALA A 73 -13.51 14.68 6.51
CA ALA A 73 -14.97 14.74 6.60
C ALA A 73 -15.69 13.80 5.61
N ILE A 74 -15.04 13.48 4.49
CA ILE A 74 -15.55 12.56 3.47
C ILE A 74 -15.64 11.10 3.94
N PHE A 75 -14.85 10.71 4.94
CA PHE A 75 -14.86 9.36 5.51
C PHE A 75 -15.70 9.26 6.79
N GLY A 76 -16.11 10.38 7.36
CA GLY A 76 -16.90 10.45 8.59
C GLY A 76 -16.20 11.27 9.68
N THR A 77 -16.30 10.78 10.91
CA THR A 77 -15.85 11.47 12.12
C THR A 77 -14.83 10.64 12.92
N MET A 78 -14.21 11.23 13.93
CA MET A 78 -13.36 10.49 14.86
C MET A 78 -14.17 9.43 15.64
N GLU A 79 -15.44 9.69 15.93
CA GLU A 79 -16.35 8.73 16.55
C GLU A 79 -16.58 7.51 15.65
N ASP A 80 -16.70 7.70 14.34
CA ASP A 80 -16.82 6.59 13.38
C ASP A 80 -15.54 5.74 13.35
N MET A 81 -14.37 6.38 13.47
CA MET A 81 -13.09 5.67 13.58
C MET A 81 -12.98 4.87 14.88
N ASP A 82 -13.36 5.47 16.01
CA ASP A 82 -13.40 4.80 17.30
C ASP A 82 -14.38 3.61 17.27
N GLN A 83 -15.53 3.76 16.59
CA GLN A 83 -16.49 2.68 16.37
C GLN A 83 -15.91 1.56 15.49
N LEU A 84 -15.22 1.89 14.40
CA LEU A 84 -14.56 0.91 13.53
C LEU A 84 -13.54 0.07 14.33
N ILE A 85 -12.68 0.72 15.11
CA ILE A 85 -11.69 0.03 15.97
C ILE A 85 -12.41 -0.89 16.98
N ALA A 86 -13.46 -0.39 17.63
CA ALA A 86 -14.20 -1.16 18.63
C ALA A 86 -14.94 -2.37 18.02
N GLU A 87 -15.61 -2.21 16.88
CA GLU A 87 -16.35 -3.27 16.20
C GLU A 87 -15.44 -4.30 15.54
N ALA A 88 -14.30 -3.87 15.00
CA ALA A 88 -13.28 -4.77 14.46
C ALA A 88 -12.69 -5.64 15.59
N LYS A 89 -12.39 -5.02 16.74
CA LYS A 89 -11.87 -5.74 17.91
C LYS A 89 -12.84 -6.82 18.43
N LYS A 90 -14.16 -6.60 18.37
CA LYS A 90 -15.16 -7.62 18.74
C LYS A 90 -15.12 -8.88 17.86
N ARG A 91 -14.49 -8.77 16.69
CA ARG A 91 -14.32 -9.84 15.70
C ARG A 91 -12.87 -10.33 15.60
N ASP A 92 -12.04 -9.97 16.57
CA ASP A 92 -10.60 -10.26 16.60
C ASP A 92 -9.84 -9.71 15.38
N ILE A 93 -10.33 -8.61 14.80
CA ILE A 93 -9.70 -7.89 13.70
C ILE A 93 -9.04 -6.63 14.27
N ARG A 94 -7.76 -6.43 13.95
CA ARG A 94 -7.00 -5.23 14.33
C ARG A 94 -6.95 -4.23 13.18
N ILE A 95 -6.94 -2.93 13.48
CA ILE A 95 -6.77 -1.88 12.46
C ILE A 95 -5.31 -1.44 12.40
N ILE A 96 -4.68 -1.57 11.24
CA ILE A 96 -3.33 -1.09 10.95
C ILE A 96 -3.49 0.21 10.16
N MET A 97 -3.02 1.30 10.73
CA MET A 97 -3.11 2.61 10.09
C MET A 97 -1.99 2.79 9.06
N ASP A 98 -2.30 3.35 7.90
CA ASP A 98 -1.27 3.84 6.99
C ASP A 98 -0.61 5.10 7.59
N LEU A 99 0.72 5.16 7.60
CA LEU A 99 1.51 6.20 8.22
C LEU A 99 2.40 6.84 7.15
N VAL A 100 1.98 8.00 6.66
CA VAL A 100 2.70 8.78 5.65
C VAL A 100 3.45 9.89 6.36
N VAL A 101 4.75 9.70 6.58
CA VAL A 101 5.55 10.66 7.39
C VAL A 101 6.81 11.12 6.66
N ASN A 102 6.95 10.76 5.39
CA ASN A 102 7.99 11.34 4.53
C ASN A 102 7.67 12.80 4.14
N HIS A 103 6.38 13.12 3.98
CA HIS A 103 5.84 14.41 3.58
C HIS A 103 4.50 14.67 4.29
N THR A 104 3.98 15.89 4.21
CA THR A 104 2.59 16.26 4.55
C THR A 104 1.91 16.85 3.33
N SER A 105 0.64 17.25 3.44
CA SER A 105 0.03 18.21 2.53
C SER A 105 0.70 19.60 2.65
N ASP A 106 0.69 20.38 1.58
CA ASP A 106 0.96 21.83 1.60
C ASP A 106 -0.12 22.64 2.36
N GLU A 107 -1.27 22.02 2.64
CA GLU A 107 -2.33 22.59 3.47
C GLU A 107 -2.20 22.20 4.95
N HIS A 108 -1.17 21.41 5.31
CA HIS A 108 -0.88 21.10 6.71
C HIS A 108 -0.47 22.37 7.46
N ALA A 109 -0.96 22.53 8.70
CA ALA A 109 -0.71 23.73 9.51
C ALA A 109 0.79 24.08 9.63
N TRP A 110 1.65 23.07 9.74
CA TRP A 110 3.11 23.26 9.72
C TRP A 110 3.62 23.89 8.41
N PHE A 111 3.14 23.48 7.23
CA PHE A 111 3.62 24.03 5.96
C PHE A 111 3.09 25.44 5.75
N VAL A 112 1.83 25.68 6.10
CA VAL A 112 1.23 27.01 6.08
C VAL A 112 2.06 27.98 6.94
N GLU A 113 2.37 27.61 8.18
CA GLU A 113 3.22 28.41 9.07
C GLU A 113 4.65 28.58 8.52
N ALA A 114 5.24 27.54 7.96
CA ALA A 114 6.57 27.58 7.33
C ALA A 114 6.64 28.55 6.13
N CYS A 115 5.54 28.69 5.38
CA CYS A 115 5.43 29.61 4.24
C CYS A 115 5.11 31.04 4.68
N GLU A 116 4.20 31.21 5.66
CA GLU A 116 3.74 32.52 6.12
C GLU A 116 4.77 33.22 7.02
N ASN A 117 5.47 32.46 7.85
CA ASN A 117 6.43 32.97 8.82
C ASN A 117 7.76 32.20 8.71
N PRO A 118 8.69 32.60 7.83
CA PRO A 118 9.97 31.90 7.64
C PRO A 118 10.88 31.87 8.88
N ASP A 119 10.62 32.69 9.90
CA ASP A 119 11.33 32.66 11.19
C ASP A 119 10.69 31.67 12.20
N SER A 120 9.60 31.00 11.83
CA SER A 120 8.91 30.01 12.67
C SER A 120 9.75 28.74 12.87
N PRO A 121 9.61 28.03 14.01
CA PRO A 121 10.20 26.71 14.18
C PRO A 121 9.77 25.68 13.12
N GLU A 122 8.55 25.83 12.58
CA GLU A 122 7.94 25.00 11.56
C GLU A 122 8.61 25.17 10.19
N ARG A 123 9.31 26.30 9.93
CA ARG A 123 10.11 26.48 8.70
C ARG A 123 11.05 25.31 8.48
N ASP A 124 11.77 24.91 9.53
CA ASP A 124 12.75 23.83 9.50
C ASP A 124 12.11 22.43 9.55
N TYR A 125 10.77 22.31 9.56
CA TYR A 125 10.09 21.03 9.40
C TYR A 125 10.08 20.56 7.95
N TYR A 126 10.38 21.45 7.00
CA TYR A 126 10.48 21.15 5.57
C TYR A 126 11.86 21.47 5.03
N ILE A 127 12.13 21.03 3.81
CA ILE A 127 13.43 21.16 3.17
C ILE A 127 13.38 22.30 2.16
N TRP A 128 14.06 23.41 2.47
CA TRP A 128 14.11 24.62 1.65
C TRP A 128 15.49 24.87 1.05
N ARG A 129 15.58 25.35 -0.20
CA ARG A 129 16.85 25.72 -0.85
C ARG A 129 16.71 26.99 -1.70
N ASP A 130 17.78 27.76 -1.77
CA ASP A 130 17.87 28.91 -2.68
C ASP A 130 18.06 28.45 -4.14
N GLU A 131 18.90 27.44 -4.34
CA GLU A 131 19.24 26.88 -5.65
C GLU A 131 18.85 25.39 -5.68
N PRO A 132 17.92 24.98 -6.56
CA PRO A 132 17.51 23.59 -6.69
C PRO A 132 18.56 22.77 -7.46
N ASN A 133 18.58 21.46 -7.23
CA ASN A 133 19.33 20.53 -8.07
C ASN A 133 18.42 19.85 -9.11
N ASP A 134 18.92 18.82 -9.78
CA ASP A 134 18.25 18.06 -10.85
C ASP A 134 17.45 16.85 -10.33
N LEU A 135 17.10 16.80 -9.04
CA LEU A 135 16.19 15.78 -8.53
C LEU A 135 14.83 15.90 -9.20
N GLU A 136 14.27 14.76 -9.60
CA GLU A 136 12.96 14.65 -10.25
C GLU A 136 11.92 14.12 -9.27
N SER A 137 10.68 14.60 -9.40
CA SER A 137 9.53 14.05 -8.69
C SER A 137 9.11 12.73 -9.31
N ILE A 138 8.66 11.79 -8.46
CA ILE A 138 8.07 10.51 -8.85
C ILE A 138 6.83 10.72 -9.72
N PHE A 139 6.10 11.83 -9.50
CA PHE A 139 4.91 12.20 -10.28
C PHE A 139 5.21 13.18 -11.40
N SER A 140 6.40 13.10 -11.99
CA SER A 140 6.90 13.91 -13.11
C SER A 140 7.35 15.33 -12.75
N GLY A 141 8.33 15.84 -13.51
CA GLY A 141 8.91 17.18 -13.33
C GLY A 141 9.99 17.27 -12.24
N SER A 142 10.39 18.50 -11.91
CA SER A 142 11.34 18.81 -10.82
C SER A 142 10.80 18.36 -9.47
N ALA A 143 11.66 17.89 -8.57
CA ALA A 143 11.34 17.68 -7.16
C ALA A 143 11.42 18.97 -6.31
N TRP A 144 11.68 20.10 -6.94
CA TRP A 144 11.78 21.41 -6.29
C TRP A 144 10.74 22.37 -6.86
N GLU A 145 9.86 22.87 -6.00
CA GLU A 145 8.84 23.86 -6.34
C GLU A 145 9.19 25.21 -5.71
N TYR A 146 9.12 26.28 -6.50
CA TYR A 146 9.42 27.63 -6.03
C TYR A 146 8.22 28.24 -5.30
N ASP A 147 8.41 28.65 -4.05
CA ASP A 147 7.44 29.44 -3.30
C ASP A 147 7.77 30.93 -3.40
N GLU A 148 6.91 31.69 -4.08
CA GLU A 148 7.09 33.13 -4.27
C GLU A 148 7.08 33.91 -2.95
N LYS A 149 6.38 33.42 -1.91
CA LYS A 149 6.25 34.14 -0.63
C LYS A 149 7.56 34.13 0.16
N SER A 150 8.20 32.97 0.27
CA SER A 150 9.47 32.81 0.96
C SER A 150 10.69 33.04 0.07
N GLY A 151 10.51 33.03 -1.26
CA GLY A 151 11.57 33.26 -2.24
C GLY A 151 12.54 32.08 -2.38
N GLN A 152 12.14 30.89 -1.94
CA GLN A 152 12.95 29.66 -1.94
C GLN A 152 12.19 28.50 -2.60
N TYR A 153 12.92 27.46 -2.95
CA TYR A 153 12.35 26.19 -3.40
C TYR A 153 12.14 25.26 -2.22
N TYR A 154 11.02 24.55 -2.17
CA TYR A 154 10.83 23.42 -1.25
C TYR A 154 10.92 22.09 -1.99
N LEU A 155 11.41 21.07 -1.31
CA LEU A 155 11.48 19.71 -1.83
C LEU A 155 10.10 19.04 -1.81
N HIS A 156 9.76 18.33 -2.88
CA HIS A 156 8.65 17.40 -2.97
C HIS A 156 9.02 16.22 -3.89
N PHE A 157 9.17 15.01 -3.34
CA PHE A 157 9.42 13.82 -4.18
C PHE A 157 8.15 13.30 -4.86
N PHE A 158 6.98 13.78 -4.46
CA PHE A 158 5.67 13.41 -5.02
C PHE A 158 5.01 14.65 -5.63
N SER A 159 3.70 14.85 -5.42
CA SER A 159 3.02 16.06 -5.88
C SER A 159 3.65 17.32 -5.30
N LYS A 160 3.49 18.45 -5.99
CA LYS A 160 3.83 19.77 -5.44
C LYS A 160 3.08 20.08 -4.15
N LYS A 161 1.90 19.48 -3.96
CA LYS A 161 1.10 19.57 -2.74
C LYS A 161 1.54 18.60 -1.64
N GLN A 162 2.66 17.89 -1.84
CA GLN A 162 3.26 16.96 -0.87
C GLN A 162 4.69 17.38 -0.47
N PRO A 163 4.86 18.54 0.21
CA PRO A 163 6.17 18.99 0.66
C PRO A 163 6.84 18.01 1.63
N ASP A 164 8.09 17.68 1.35
CA ASP A 164 8.87 16.70 2.09
C ASP A 164 9.28 17.22 3.47
N LEU A 165 9.04 16.38 4.49
CA LEU A 165 9.44 16.65 5.86
C LEU A 165 10.96 16.48 6.03
N ASN A 166 11.53 17.36 6.84
CA ASN A 166 12.94 17.37 7.22
C ASN A 166 13.19 16.48 8.44
N TRP A 167 13.57 15.24 8.20
CA TRP A 167 13.85 14.26 9.24
C TRP A 167 15.15 14.51 10.03
N GLU A 168 16.04 15.38 9.55
CA GLU A 168 17.19 15.82 10.34
C GLU A 168 16.75 16.62 11.57
N ASN A 169 15.59 17.27 11.50
CA ASN A 169 15.03 18.07 12.59
C ASN A 169 14.43 17.18 13.69
N GLU A 170 15.12 17.12 14.84
CA GLU A 170 14.68 16.33 16.00
C GLU A 170 13.31 16.77 16.52
N LYS A 171 12.95 18.07 16.49
CA LYS A 171 11.63 18.53 16.93
C LYS A 171 10.52 17.99 16.06
N LEU A 172 10.74 17.93 14.75
CA LEU A 172 9.79 17.32 13.82
C LEU A 172 9.62 15.84 14.15
N ARG A 173 10.72 15.09 14.31
CA ARG A 173 10.65 13.66 14.66
C ARG A 173 9.85 13.43 15.95
N GLN A 174 10.07 14.23 16.98
CA GLN A 174 9.28 14.16 18.22
C GLN A 174 7.79 14.43 17.99
N LYS A 175 7.42 15.40 17.15
CA LYS A 175 6.02 15.66 16.79
C LYS A 175 5.37 14.48 16.06
N ILE A 176 6.10 13.83 15.17
CA ILE A 176 5.65 12.59 14.52
C ILE A 176 5.44 11.49 15.58
N TYR A 177 6.35 11.33 16.54
CA TYR A 177 6.20 10.32 17.59
C TYR A 177 5.03 10.60 18.54
N GLU A 178 4.78 11.86 18.89
CA GLU A 178 3.58 12.29 19.62
C GLU A 178 2.31 11.87 18.87
N MET A 179 2.26 12.10 17.56
CA MET A 179 1.14 11.70 16.70
C MET A 179 0.97 10.19 16.60
N MET A 180 2.05 9.44 16.45
CA MET A 180 1.99 7.98 16.43
C MET A 180 1.45 7.44 17.76
N ASN A 181 1.89 7.99 18.89
CA ASN A 181 1.41 7.60 20.21
C ASN A 181 -0.07 7.91 20.42
N PHE A 182 -0.59 9.01 19.87
CA PHE A 182 -2.03 9.30 19.85
C PHE A 182 -2.84 8.16 19.22
N TRP A 183 -2.41 7.64 18.06
CA TRP A 183 -3.08 6.53 17.40
C TRP A 183 -2.88 5.20 18.13
N ILE A 184 -1.70 4.95 18.69
CA ILE A 184 -1.44 3.78 19.55
C ILE A 184 -2.40 3.75 20.75
N ASP A 185 -2.60 4.89 21.41
CA ASP A 185 -3.49 5.02 22.58
C ASP A 185 -4.97 4.79 22.23
N LYS A 186 -5.38 5.03 20.98
CA LYS A 186 -6.70 4.65 20.47
C LYS A 186 -6.88 3.14 20.28
N GLY A 187 -5.81 2.36 20.36
CA GLY A 187 -5.87 0.89 20.36
C GLY A 187 -5.76 0.25 18.98
N ILE A 188 -5.06 0.90 18.04
CA ILE A 188 -4.73 0.32 16.73
C ILE A 188 -3.87 -0.96 16.88
N GLY A 189 -3.83 -1.75 15.81
CA GLY A 189 -3.01 -2.95 15.65
C GLY A 189 -1.59 -2.72 15.19
N GLY A 190 -1.27 -1.52 14.69
CA GLY A 190 0.06 -1.11 14.26
C GLY A 190 0.02 -0.18 13.04
N PHE A 191 1.12 -0.11 12.31
CA PHE A 191 1.30 0.83 11.19
C PHE A 191 1.81 0.15 9.92
N ARG A 192 1.28 0.56 8.77
CA ARG A 192 1.97 0.44 7.48
C ARG A 192 2.66 1.77 7.22
N MET A 193 3.96 1.79 7.01
CA MET A 193 4.72 3.03 6.87
C MET A 193 5.03 3.27 5.40
N ASP A 194 4.42 4.31 4.83
CA ASP A 194 4.55 4.70 3.44
C ASP A 194 5.95 5.23 3.13
N VAL A 195 6.55 4.72 2.05
CA VAL A 195 7.90 5.08 1.56
C VAL A 195 8.93 5.36 2.64
N ILE A 196 8.92 4.53 3.68
CA ILE A 196 9.68 4.79 4.90
C ILE A 196 11.18 4.74 4.66
N ASP A 197 11.63 4.12 3.57
CA ASP A 197 13.04 4.11 3.16
C ASP A 197 13.59 5.47 2.71
N MET A 198 12.71 6.48 2.55
CA MET A 198 13.06 7.85 2.15
C MET A 198 13.37 8.79 3.33
N ILE A 199 13.01 8.44 4.57
CA ILE A 199 13.18 9.37 5.70
C ILE A 199 14.65 9.66 6.06
N GLY A 200 15.59 8.86 5.53
CA GLY A 200 17.03 9.09 5.65
C GLY A 200 17.62 9.98 4.56
N LYS A 201 16.80 10.58 3.70
CA LYS A 201 17.20 11.40 2.54
C LYS A 201 18.20 12.51 2.88
N ILE A 202 19.15 12.73 1.97
CA ILE A 202 20.09 13.85 1.95
C ILE A 202 20.02 14.46 0.54
N PRO A 203 19.04 15.34 0.27
CA PRO A 203 18.72 15.79 -1.08
C PRO A 203 19.89 16.50 -1.79
N ASP A 204 20.72 17.23 -1.05
CA ASP A 204 21.89 17.94 -1.61
C ASP A 204 22.94 16.97 -2.17
N GLU A 205 23.03 15.77 -1.60
CA GLU A 205 23.90 14.67 -2.07
C GLU A 205 23.17 13.71 -3.02
N LYS A 206 21.92 14.02 -3.38
CA LYS A 206 21.01 13.17 -4.18
C LYS A 206 20.79 11.78 -3.57
N VAL A 207 20.88 11.67 -2.24
CA VAL A 207 20.52 10.46 -1.51
C VAL A 207 19.04 10.51 -1.21
N VAL A 208 18.26 9.62 -1.83
CA VAL A 208 16.80 9.55 -1.68
C VAL A 208 16.43 8.39 -0.75
N ASN A 209 16.65 7.15 -1.20
CA ASN A 209 16.34 5.94 -0.45
C ASN A 209 17.56 5.44 0.32
N ASN A 210 17.35 4.70 1.41
CA ASN A 210 18.41 4.02 2.16
C ASN A 210 19.53 4.94 2.64
N GLY A 211 19.19 6.19 2.98
CA GLY A 211 20.15 7.14 3.49
C GLY A 211 20.74 6.73 4.86
N PRO A 212 21.92 7.26 5.23
CA PRO A 212 22.70 6.74 6.36
C PRO A 212 22.00 6.86 7.71
N MET A 213 21.09 7.82 7.87
CA MET A 213 20.34 8.04 9.12
C MET A 213 19.01 7.30 9.20
N LEU A 214 18.62 6.58 8.15
CA LEU A 214 17.35 5.84 8.09
C LEU A 214 17.15 4.86 9.26
N HIS A 215 18.06 3.89 9.42
CA HIS A 215 17.96 2.90 10.50
C HIS A 215 18.08 3.54 11.90
N PRO A 216 18.98 4.52 12.15
CA PRO A 216 18.94 5.31 13.37
C PRO A 216 17.56 5.95 13.67
N TYR A 217 16.91 6.57 12.68
CA TYR A 217 15.58 7.16 12.86
C TYR A 217 14.50 6.12 13.15
N LEU A 218 14.55 4.95 12.51
CA LEU A 218 13.62 3.86 12.78
C LEU A 218 13.79 3.27 14.19
N LYS A 219 15.02 3.18 14.69
CA LYS A 219 15.29 2.77 16.08
C LYS A 219 14.79 3.80 17.07
N GLU A 220 15.00 5.09 16.80
CA GLU A 220 14.47 6.19 17.61
C GLU A 220 12.94 6.13 17.64
N MET A 221 12.30 5.98 16.47
CA MET A 221 10.85 5.83 16.32
C MET A 221 10.32 4.62 17.10
N ASN A 222 10.93 3.45 16.95
CA ASN A 222 10.56 2.24 17.68
C ASN A 222 10.61 2.48 19.20
N GLN A 223 11.72 3.02 19.71
CA GLN A 223 11.91 3.27 21.14
C GLN A 223 10.91 4.30 21.70
N ALA A 224 10.56 5.31 20.91
CA ALA A 224 9.67 6.38 21.31
C ALA A 224 8.17 6.03 21.20
N THR A 225 7.81 4.96 20.49
CA THR A 225 6.40 4.67 20.14
C THR A 225 6.00 3.21 20.35
N PHE A 226 6.20 2.34 19.36
CA PHE A 226 5.62 1.00 19.30
C PHE A 226 6.53 -0.11 19.84
N GLY A 227 7.78 0.18 20.22
CA GLY A 227 8.81 -0.82 20.56
C GLY A 227 8.52 -1.66 21.81
N ASP A 228 7.79 -1.10 22.78
CA ASP A 228 7.33 -1.83 23.98
C ASP A 228 5.90 -2.40 23.82
N LYS A 229 5.28 -2.21 22.65
CA LYS A 229 3.91 -2.63 22.35
C LYS A 229 3.87 -3.90 21.52
N ASN A 230 2.69 -4.53 21.46
CA ASN A 230 2.46 -5.74 20.65
C ASN A 230 1.75 -5.39 19.33
N LEU A 231 2.42 -4.58 18.51
CA LEU A 231 1.91 -4.02 17.24
C LEU A 231 2.59 -4.68 16.04
N LEU A 232 1.94 -4.63 14.88
CA LEU A 232 2.52 -4.98 13.59
C LEU A 232 2.97 -3.71 12.87
N THR A 233 4.26 -3.61 12.56
CA THR A 233 4.82 -2.52 11.75
C THR A 233 5.39 -3.06 10.44
N VAL A 234 4.87 -2.58 9.31
CA VAL A 234 5.37 -2.95 7.98
C VAL A 234 5.82 -1.70 7.24
N GLY A 235 7.10 -1.65 6.86
CA GLY A 235 7.65 -0.53 6.08
C GLY A 235 7.55 -0.79 4.59
N GLU A 236 7.08 0.18 3.81
CA GLU A 236 7.22 0.16 2.37
C GLU A 236 8.64 0.58 1.97
N THR A 237 9.35 -0.30 1.27
CA THR A 237 10.78 -0.13 0.97
C THR A 237 11.08 -0.53 -0.46
N TRP A 238 11.09 0.45 -1.37
CA TRP A 238 11.38 0.24 -2.80
C TRP A 238 12.83 -0.21 -3.03
N GLY A 239 13.76 0.32 -2.22
CA GLY A 239 15.18 -0.01 -2.29
C GLY A 239 15.61 -1.25 -1.50
N ALA A 240 14.68 -2.13 -1.09
CA ALA A 240 15.02 -3.25 -0.21
C ALA A 240 15.71 -4.40 -0.94
N THR A 241 16.71 -4.96 -0.25
CA THR A 241 17.34 -6.26 -0.54
C THR A 241 17.16 -7.16 0.69
N PRO A 242 17.37 -8.48 0.60
CA PRO A 242 17.31 -9.35 1.77
C PRO A 242 18.23 -8.88 2.91
N GLU A 243 19.45 -8.42 2.61
CA GLU A 243 20.37 -7.89 3.63
C GLU A 243 19.85 -6.62 4.32
N ILE A 244 19.25 -5.71 3.56
CA ILE A 244 18.63 -4.51 4.12
C ILE A 244 17.41 -4.89 4.96
N ALA A 245 16.57 -5.83 4.48
CA ALA A 245 15.38 -6.30 5.18
C ALA A 245 15.70 -6.96 6.53
N LYS A 246 16.87 -7.61 6.68
CA LYS A 246 17.35 -8.12 7.97
C LYS A 246 17.56 -7.01 9.00
N LEU A 247 18.02 -5.83 8.57
CA LEU A 247 18.18 -4.69 9.47
C LEU A 247 16.82 -4.16 9.93
N TYR A 248 15.92 -3.96 8.96
CA TYR A 248 14.55 -3.50 9.24
C TYR A 248 13.76 -4.43 10.15
N SER A 249 13.86 -5.75 9.92
CA SER A 249 13.00 -6.74 10.55
C SER A 249 13.73 -7.70 11.49
N ASP A 250 14.91 -7.31 12.03
CA ASP A 250 15.68 -8.12 12.98
C ASP A 250 14.72 -8.63 14.09
N PRO A 251 14.63 -9.95 14.31
CA PRO A 251 13.72 -10.54 15.31
C PRO A 251 13.92 -10.05 16.75
N LYS A 252 15.02 -9.36 17.07
CA LYS A 252 15.20 -8.60 18.32
C LYS A 252 14.21 -7.44 18.47
N GLY A 253 13.56 -7.02 17.39
CA GLY A 253 12.45 -6.07 17.40
C GLY A 253 12.86 -4.62 17.66
N GLN A 254 13.97 -4.17 17.08
CA GLN A 254 14.50 -2.82 17.31
C GLN A 254 14.05 -1.77 16.29
N GLU A 255 13.47 -2.21 15.17
CA GLU A 255 12.98 -1.35 14.09
C GLU A 255 11.56 -1.79 13.73
N LEU A 256 11.34 -2.44 12.59
CA LEU A 256 10.03 -2.84 12.09
C LEU A 256 9.77 -4.35 12.28
N SER A 257 8.52 -4.78 12.05
CA SER A 257 8.18 -6.21 12.08
C SER A 257 8.50 -6.90 10.76
N MET A 258 8.34 -6.20 9.63
CA MET A 258 8.57 -6.69 8.27
C MET A 258 8.66 -5.52 7.28
N VAL A 259 8.95 -5.81 6.02
CA VAL A 259 8.97 -4.81 4.93
C VAL A 259 8.19 -5.28 3.70
N PHE A 260 7.59 -4.35 2.97
CA PHE A 260 7.17 -4.52 1.58
C PHE A 260 8.35 -4.23 0.66
N GLN A 261 8.76 -5.25 -0.08
CA GLN A 261 9.75 -5.15 -1.16
C GLN A 261 9.04 -5.28 -2.51
N PHE A 262 9.58 -4.64 -3.54
CA PHE A 262 8.94 -4.55 -4.85
C PHE A 262 9.72 -5.25 -5.97
N GLU A 263 10.75 -6.04 -5.66
CA GLU A 263 11.59 -6.67 -6.67
C GLU A 263 10.79 -7.59 -7.61
N HIS A 264 9.81 -8.34 -7.09
CA HIS A 264 8.93 -9.13 -7.94
C HIS A 264 8.01 -8.25 -8.78
N ILE A 265 7.53 -7.13 -8.21
CA ILE A 265 6.71 -6.13 -8.92
C ILE A 265 7.50 -5.50 -10.07
N CYS A 266 8.82 -5.36 -9.95
CA CYS A 266 9.67 -4.87 -11.03
C CYS A 266 9.60 -5.73 -12.31
N LEU A 267 9.15 -6.98 -12.22
CA LEU A 267 8.91 -7.83 -13.40
C LEU A 267 7.67 -7.41 -14.22
N GLN A 268 6.86 -6.46 -13.74
CA GLN A 268 5.72 -5.91 -14.47
C GLN A 268 6.14 -4.95 -15.58
N TYR A 269 7.39 -4.50 -15.61
CA TYR A 269 7.91 -3.58 -16.62
C TYR A 269 9.21 -4.06 -17.23
N GLN A 270 9.52 -3.50 -18.40
CA GLN A 270 10.73 -3.83 -19.13
C GLN A 270 11.97 -3.35 -18.35
N GLU A 271 13.03 -4.16 -18.35
CA GLU A 271 14.26 -3.86 -17.60
C GLU A 271 14.84 -2.50 -18.03
N GLY A 272 15.10 -1.62 -17.05
CA GLY A 272 15.63 -0.27 -17.27
C GLY A 272 14.64 0.72 -17.87
N GLN A 273 13.35 0.39 -17.96
CA GLN A 273 12.29 1.29 -18.43
C GLN A 273 11.37 1.71 -17.28
N PRO A 274 10.69 2.87 -17.38
CA PRO A 274 9.68 3.25 -16.41
C PRO A 274 8.48 2.30 -16.47
N LYS A 275 7.68 2.25 -15.39
CA LYS A 275 6.59 1.28 -15.22
C LYS A 275 5.56 1.26 -16.37
N TRP A 276 5.38 2.39 -17.04
CA TRP A 276 4.48 2.55 -18.19
C TRP A 276 4.87 1.66 -19.38
N HIS A 277 6.14 1.27 -19.49
CA HIS A 277 6.62 0.27 -20.46
C HIS A 277 6.45 -1.13 -19.88
N TYR A 278 5.20 -1.54 -19.73
CA TYR A 278 4.86 -2.79 -19.10
C TYR A 278 5.41 -4.01 -19.88
N GLN A 279 5.62 -5.09 -19.14
CA GLN A 279 6.06 -6.38 -19.62
C GLN A 279 4.82 -7.24 -19.93
N LYS A 280 4.68 -7.66 -21.18
CA LYS A 280 3.46 -8.36 -21.67
C LYS A 280 3.26 -9.76 -21.10
N GLU A 281 4.35 -10.46 -20.76
CA GLU A 281 4.31 -11.78 -20.16
C GLU A 281 5.19 -11.83 -18.92
N LEU A 282 4.65 -12.39 -17.84
CA LEU A 282 5.42 -12.71 -16.63
C LEU A 282 6.60 -13.63 -16.97
N ASN A 283 7.81 -13.19 -16.63
CA ASN A 283 8.98 -14.05 -16.60
C ASN A 283 8.96 -14.93 -15.34
N VAL A 284 8.33 -16.10 -15.43
CA VAL A 284 8.20 -17.04 -14.29
C VAL A 284 9.57 -17.52 -13.79
N GLY A 285 10.56 -17.67 -14.67
CA GLY A 285 11.93 -18.04 -14.27
C GLY A 285 12.54 -17.00 -13.34
N LYS A 286 12.43 -15.71 -13.68
CA LYS A 286 12.86 -14.61 -12.81
C LYS A 286 12.06 -14.52 -11.52
N LEU A 287 10.75 -14.77 -11.58
CA LEU A 287 9.92 -14.81 -10.37
C LEU A 287 10.36 -15.93 -9.41
N LYS A 288 10.71 -17.11 -9.94
CA LYS A 288 11.29 -18.22 -9.14
C LYS A 288 12.59 -17.78 -8.46
N GLU A 289 13.50 -17.14 -9.20
CA GLU A 289 14.76 -16.62 -8.66
C GLU A 289 14.53 -15.65 -7.50
N ILE A 290 13.65 -14.65 -7.70
CA ILE A 290 13.34 -13.61 -6.71
C ILE A 290 12.71 -14.23 -5.46
N PHE A 291 11.65 -15.03 -5.62
CA PHE A 291 10.98 -15.63 -4.47
C PHE A 291 11.85 -16.65 -3.75
N ASN A 292 12.65 -17.45 -4.46
CA ASN A 292 13.64 -18.31 -3.82
C ASN A 292 14.61 -17.48 -2.98
N LYS A 293 15.18 -16.41 -3.55
CA LYS A 293 16.10 -15.50 -2.86
C LYS A 293 15.49 -14.96 -1.57
N TRP A 294 14.31 -14.33 -1.64
CA TRP A 294 13.64 -13.75 -0.46
C TRP A 294 13.19 -14.78 0.56
N GLN A 295 12.87 -16.02 0.14
CA GLN A 295 12.51 -17.09 1.07
C GLN A 295 13.73 -17.72 1.75
N THR A 296 14.89 -17.82 1.07
CA THR A 296 16.10 -18.47 1.61
C THR A 296 17.06 -17.52 2.30
N GLU A 297 17.17 -16.27 1.84
CA GLU A 297 18.10 -15.28 2.41
C GLU A 297 17.51 -14.52 3.59
N LEU A 298 16.17 -14.47 3.72
CA LEU A 298 15.47 -13.95 4.91
C LEU A 298 14.85 -15.12 5.68
N GLY A 299 15.70 -15.79 6.47
CA GLY A 299 15.31 -16.90 7.34
C GLY A 299 14.44 -16.46 8.50
N VAL A 300 13.77 -17.42 9.15
CA VAL A 300 12.92 -17.17 10.34
C VAL A 300 13.68 -16.54 11.52
N GLU A 301 15.00 -16.70 11.57
CA GLU A 301 15.86 -16.09 12.61
C GLU A 301 16.53 -14.78 12.15
N ASP A 302 16.35 -14.39 10.88
CA ASP A 302 17.03 -13.23 10.29
C ASP A 302 16.09 -12.05 10.07
N GLY A 303 14.80 -12.32 9.81
CA GLY A 303 13.77 -11.30 9.64
C GLY A 303 12.44 -11.90 9.20
N TRP A 304 11.53 -11.06 8.70
CA TRP A 304 10.21 -11.51 8.32
C TRP A 304 9.69 -10.87 7.03
N ASN A 305 9.26 -11.70 6.09
CA ASN A 305 8.72 -11.25 4.80
C ASN A 305 7.26 -10.79 4.93
N SER A 306 6.90 -9.77 4.17
CA SER A 306 5.52 -9.56 3.70
C SER A 306 5.31 -10.30 2.38
N LEU A 307 4.07 -10.71 2.10
CA LEU A 307 3.71 -11.41 0.86
C LEU A 307 2.49 -10.71 0.25
N PHE A 308 2.63 -10.15 -0.95
CA PHE A 308 1.53 -9.46 -1.64
C PHE A 308 1.69 -9.56 -3.15
N TRP A 309 0.58 -9.48 -3.86
CA TRP A 309 0.58 -9.38 -5.32
C TRP A 309 0.32 -7.98 -5.84
N ASN A 310 -0.55 -7.25 -5.16
CA ASN A 310 -1.07 -5.95 -5.56
C ASN A 310 -1.57 -5.18 -4.34
N ASN A 311 -1.82 -3.89 -4.52
CA ASN A 311 -2.30 -2.93 -3.53
C ASN A 311 -3.03 -1.79 -4.28
N HIS A 312 -3.25 -0.64 -3.64
CA HIS A 312 -3.91 0.53 -4.24
C HIS A 312 -3.06 1.30 -5.28
N ASP A 313 -1.78 0.95 -5.46
CA ASP A 313 -0.87 1.55 -6.46
C ASP A 313 -0.50 0.60 -7.60
N LEU A 314 -0.94 -0.66 -7.52
CA LEU A 314 -0.53 -1.73 -8.44
C LEU A 314 -1.73 -2.29 -9.20
N PRO A 315 -1.55 -2.70 -10.46
CA PRO A 315 -2.62 -3.34 -11.20
C PRO A 315 -3.07 -4.64 -10.55
N ARG A 316 -4.31 -5.07 -10.83
CA ARG A 316 -4.85 -6.28 -10.24
C ARG A 316 -4.14 -7.51 -10.79
N ILE A 317 -3.73 -8.41 -9.89
CA ILE A 317 -2.88 -9.57 -10.21
C ILE A 317 -3.39 -10.41 -11.39
N VAL A 318 -4.71 -10.61 -11.45
CA VAL A 318 -5.33 -11.43 -12.50
C VAL A 318 -5.24 -10.80 -13.88
N SER A 319 -5.17 -9.47 -13.96
CA SER A 319 -5.04 -8.73 -15.22
C SER A 319 -3.59 -8.59 -15.67
N ILE A 320 -2.65 -8.34 -14.74
CA ILE A 320 -1.23 -8.14 -15.11
C ILE A 320 -0.49 -9.46 -15.39
N TRP A 321 -0.69 -10.50 -14.57
CA TRP A 321 0.04 -11.78 -14.70
C TRP A 321 -0.86 -13.02 -14.78
N GLY A 322 -2.15 -12.87 -14.46
CA GLY A 322 -3.13 -13.94 -14.56
C GLY A 322 -3.76 -14.09 -15.93
N ASN A 323 -4.99 -14.58 -15.92
CA ASN A 323 -5.85 -14.61 -17.09
C ASN A 323 -7.20 -14.08 -16.66
N ASP A 324 -7.56 -12.85 -17.00
CA ASP A 324 -8.82 -12.24 -16.58
C ASP A 324 -10.03 -12.61 -17.46
N GLN A 325 -9.88 -13.66 -18.29
CA GLN A 325 -10.87 -14.15 -19.25
C GLN A 325 -11.34 -15.57 -18.87
N GLU A 326 -11.12 -16.56 -19.76
CA GLU A 326 -11.57 -17.95 -19.61
C GLU A 326 -11.08 -18.62 -18.31
N TYR A 327 -9.87 -18.31 -17.87
CA TYR A 327 -9.22 -18.93 -16.72
C TYR A 327 -9.13 -18.02 -15.50
N ARG A 328 -9.98 -16.99 -15.40
CA ARG A 328 -9.97 -16.00 -14.29
C ARG A 328 -9.95 -16.64 -12.91
N GLU A 329 -10.93 -17.47 -12.60
CA GLU A 329 -10.98 -18.08 -11.27
C GLU A 329 -9.83 -19.04 -11.01
N LYS A 330 -9.41 -19.82 -12.02
CA LYS A 330 -8.32 -20.78 -11.86
C LYS A 330 -6.98 -20.08 -11.67
N SER A 331 -6.71 -19.03 -12.44
CA SER A 331 -5.48 -18.25 -12.34
C SER A 331 -5.43 -17.47 -11.02
N ALA A 332 -6.52 -16.81 -10.60
CA ALA A 332 -6.60 -16.14 -9.31
C ALA A 332 -6.32 -17.11 -8.14
N LYS A 333 -6.94 -18.29 -8.14
CA LYS A 333 -6.68 -19.34 -7.14
C LYS A 333 -5.23 -19.82 -7.18
N ALA A 334 -4.64 -19.99 -8.36
CA ALA A 334 -3.25 -20.40 -8.51
C ALA A 334 -2.27 -19.37 -7.93
N PHE A 335 -2.46 -18.08 -8.20
CA PHE A 335 -1.67 -17.01 -7.61
C PHE A 335 -1.86 -16.90 -6.09
N ALA A 336 -3.09 -17.07 -5.59
CA ALA A 336 -3.37 -17.11 -4.15
C ALA A 336 -2.61 -18.26 -3.46
N ILE A 337 -2.70 -19.48 -4.00
CA ILE A 337 -2.03 -20.67 -3.47
C ILE A 337 -0.51 -20.51 -3.50
N LEU A 338 0.03 -20.04 -4.64
CA LEU A 338 1.46 -19.82 -4.82
C LEU A 338 2.04 -18.92 -3.70
N LEU A 339 1.39 -17.78 -3.47
CA LEU A 339 1.85 -16.77 -2.52
C LEU A 339 1.62 -17.17 -1.06
N HIS A 340 0.41 -17.57 -0.70
CA HIS A 340 0.02 -17.75 0.71
C HIS A 340 0.72 -18.92 1.39
N LEU A 341 1.20 -19.90 0.62
CA LEU A 341 1.91 -21.07 1.15
C LEU A 341 3.43 -20.85 1.29
N MET A 342 3.93 -19.64 1.03
CA MET A 342 5.30 -19.21 1.38
C MET A 342 5.40 -18.72 2.84
N ARG A 343 6.61 -18.54 3.34
CA ARG A 343 6.90 -17.98 4.67
C ARG A 343 6.81 -16.46 4.62
N GLY A 344 6.15 -15.86 5.62
CA GLY A 344 5.87 -14.42 5.69
C GLY A 344 4.40 -14.14 6.00
N THR A 345 4.03 -12.88 6.16
CA THR A 345 2.63 -12.46 6.41
C THR A 345 1.97 -12.04 5.10
N PRO A 346 0.90 -12.73 4.65
CA PRO A 346 0.20 -12.37 3.43
C PRO A 346 -0.75 -11.19 3.60
N TYR A 347 -0.79 -10.36 2.56
CA TYR A 347 -1.65 -9.21 2.39
C TYR A 347 -2.57 -9.46 1.19
N ILE A 348 -3.87 -9.33 1.42
CA ILE A 348 -4.93 -9.43 0.40
C ILE A 348 -5.42 -8.02 0.13
N TYR A 349 -5.43 -7.58 -1.13
CA TYR A 349 -6.03 -6.30 -1.49
C TYR A 349 -7.52 -6.44 -1.77
N GLN A 350 -8.32 -5.40 -1.47
CA GLN A 350 -9.76 -5.48 -1.65
C GLN A 350 -10.18 -5.89 -3.08
N GLY A 351 -11.01 -6.93 -3.17
CA GLY A 351 -11.49 -7.46 -4.45
C GLY A 351 -10.60 -8.55 -5.06
N GLU A 352 -9.39 -8.75 -4.53
CA GLU A 352 -8.50 -9.84 -4.94
C GLU A 352 -9.15 -11.21 -4.65
N GLU A 353 -9.83 -11.33 -3.51
CA GLU A 353 -10.50 -12.54 -3.04
C GLU A 353 -11.74 -12.92 -3.87
N ILE A 354 -12.24 -12.02 -4.72
CA ILE A 354 -13.29 -12.31 -5.71
C ILE A 354 -12.76 -12.25 -7.16
N GLY A 355 -11.46 -11.95 -7.33
CA GLY A 355 -10.80 -11.83 -8.63
C GLY A 355 -11.31 -10.66 -9.45
N MET A 356 -11.46 -9.47 -8.85
CA MET A 356 -11.64 -8.21 -9.58
C MET A 356 -10.48 -7.97 -10.56
N THR A 357 -10.75 -7.25 -11.63
CA THR A 357 -9.82 -7.02 -12.76
C THR A 357 -9.54 -5.54 -12.94
N ASN A 358 -8.54 -5.20 -13.76
CA ASN A 358 -8.35 -3.84 -14.25
C ASN A 358 -9.62 -3.31 -14.95
N TYR A 359 -9.76 -1.99 -14.99
CA TYR A 359 -10.92 -1.32 -15.58
C TYR A 359 -10.61 -0.93 -17.04
N PRO A 360 -11.55 -1.12 -17.98
CA PRO A 360 -11.35 -0.80 -19.38
C PRO A 360 -11.53 0.70 -19.65
N PHE A 361 -10.64 1.56 -19.12
CA PHE A 361 -10.68 3.01 -19.37
C PHE A 361 -10.63 3.33 -20.87
N GLU A 362 -11.63 4.03 -21.37
CA GLU A 362 -11.75 4.38 -22.80
C GLU A 362 -11.06 5.73 -23.10
N THR A 363 -11.20 6.69 -22.18
CA THR A 363 -10.68 8.06 -22.34
C THR A 363 -9.98 8.53 -21.08
N LEU A 364 -9.09 9.51 -21.23
CA LEU A 364 -8.34 10.10 -20.12
C LEU A 364 -9.25 10.82 -19.12
N ASP A 365 -10.41 11.33 -19.55
CA ASP A 365 -11.40 11.99 -18.68
C ASP A 365 -12.04 11.04 -17.64
N GLN A 366 -11.81 9.73 -17.75
CA GLN A 366 -12.26 8.73 -16.78
C GLN A 366 -11.19 8.41 -15.72
N VAL A 367 -9.98 8.97 -15.86
CA VAL A 367 -8.82 8.74 -14.99
C VAL A 367 -8.71 9.90 -14.01
N GLU A 368 -8.56 9.60 -12.73
CA GLU A 368 -8.48 10.57 -11.63
C GLU A 368 -7.05 10.66 -11.06
N ASP A 369 -6.28 9.58 -11.17
CA ASP A 369 -4.95 9.48 -10.59
C ASP A 369 -3.94 10.50 -11.18
N ILE A 370 -3.39 11.35 -10.31
CA ILE A 370 -2.43 12.40 -10.67
C ILE A 370 -1.20 11.86 -11.41
N GLU A 371 -0.71 10.69 -11.02
CA GLU A 371 0.45 10.06 -11.65
C GLU A 371 0.15 9.67 -13.11
N SER A 372 -1.00 9.06 -13.35
CA SER A 372 -1.47 8.70 -14.69
C SER A 372 -1.74 9.92 -15.56
N LEU A 373 -2.33 10.98 -15.00
CA LEU A 373 -2.61 12.24 -15.70
C LEU A 373 -1.31 13.00 -16.07
N ASN A 374 -0.34 13.05 -15.15
CA ASN A 374 0.95 13.68 -15.40
C ASN A 374 1.77 12.90 -16.43
N TYR A 375 1.80 11.55 -16.32
CA TYR A 375 2.39 10.69 -17.34
C TYR A 375 1.78 10.96 -18.72
N ALA A 376 0.45 10.97 -18.83
CA ALA A 376 -0.23 11.21 -20.10
C ALA A 376 0.17 12.57 -20.70
N ARG A 377 0.23 13.63 -19.88
CA ARG A 377 0.67 14.96 -20.32
C ARG A 377 2.09 14.94 -20.88
N GLU A 378 3.06 14.42 -20.14
CA GLU A 378 4.45 14.35 -20.60
C GLU A 378 4.62 13.46 -21.84
N ALA A 379 3.93 12.32 -21.88
CA ALA A 379 4.02 11.38 -22.99
C ALA A 379 3.46 12.01 -24.28
N LEU A 380 2.36 12.77 -24.20
CA LEU A 380 1.81 13.53 -25.32
C LEU A 380 2.80 14.60 -25.82
N GLU A 381 3.45 15.33 -24.91
CA GLU A 381 4.48 16.32 -25.27
C GLU A 381 5.69 15.68 -25.96
N LYS A 382 6.03 14.44 -25.56
CA LYS A 382 7.08 13.61 -26.16
C LYS A 382 6.62 12.93 -27.48
N GLY A 383 5.37 13.12 -27.89
CA GLY A 383 4.83 12.63 -29.17
C GLY A 383 4.29 11.20 -29.16
N VAL A 384 4.06 10.62 -27.97
CA VAL A 384 3.39 9.30 -27.83
C VAL A 384 1.91 9.45 -28.15
N SER A 385 1.32 8.48 -28.84
CA SER A 385 -0.10 8.54 -29.20
C SER A 385 -1.01 8.35 -27.98
N MET A 386 -2.18 8.99 -27.99
CA MET A 386 -3.17 8.80 -26.91
C MET A 386 -3.59 7.33 -26.76
N GLU A 387 -3.62 6.56 -27.85
CA GLU A 387 -3.94 5.13 -27.82
C GLU A 387 -2.90 4.33 -27.02
N GLU A 388 -1.61 4.56 -27.27
CA GLU A 388 -0.50 3.92 -26.54
C GLU A 388 -0.45 4.35 -25.06
N ILE A 389 -0.74 5.61 -24.78
CA ILE A 389 -0.84 6.14 -23.41
C ILE A 389 -1.97 5.44 -22.67
N MET A 390 -3.18 5.41 -23.26
CA MET A 390 -4.33 4.76 -22.64
C MET A 390 -4.16 3.25 -22.52
N ASP A 391 -3.41 2.60 -23.43
CA ASP A 391 -3.03 1.19 -23.27
C ASP A 391 -2.18 0.96 -22.02
N SER A 392 -1.14 1.78 -21.85
CA SER A 392 -0.29 1.74 -20.66
C SER A 392 -1.08 2.01 -19.37
N ILE A 393 -1.98 3.00 -19.39
CA ILE A 393 -2.83 3.33 -18.23
C ILE A 393 -3.81 2.18 -17.91
N ARG A 394 -4.45 1.55 -18.90
CA ARG A 394 -5.33 0.39 -18.67
C ARG A 394 -4.60 -0.81 -18.05
N VAL A 395 -3.29 -0.93 -18.31
CA VAL A 395 -2.49 -2.04 -17.76
C VAL A 395 -1.88 -1.71 -16.40
N ILE A 396 -1.34 -0.50 -16.20
CA ILE A 396 -0.49 -0.16 -15.04
C ILE A 396 -1.07 0.96 -14.16
N GLY A 397 -1.98 1.79 -14.67
CA GLY A 397 -2.50 2.95 -13.94
C GLY A 397 -3.14 2.57 -12.59
N ARG A 398 -2.92 3.39 -11.57
CA ARG A 398 -3.32 3.08 -10.19
C ARG A 398 -4.84 2.98 -10.02
N ASP A 399 -5.60 3.74 -10.81
CA ASP A 399 -7.08 3.73 -10.77
C ASP A 399 -7.70 2.35 -11.08
N ASN A 400 -6.96 1.45 -11.75
CA ASN A 400 -7.40 0.06 -11.93
C ASN A 400 -7.66 -0.67 -10.61
N ALA A 401 -6.88 -0.36 -9.57
CA ALA A 401 -7.05 -0.90 -8.23
C ALA A 401 -8.06 -0.10 -7.39
N ARG A 402 -8.43 1.11 -7.81
CA ARG A 402 -9.24 2.05 -7.04
C ARG A 402 -10.71 2.09 -7.47
N THR A 403 -11.10 1.34 -8.50
CA THR A 403 -12.52 1.17 -8.83
C THR A 403 -13.32 0.58 -7.65
N PRO A 404 -14.60 0.95 -7.46
CA PRO A 404 -15.38 0.51 -6.31
C PRO A 404 -15.49 -1.00 -6.16
N MET A 405 -15.45 -1.46 -4.91
CA MET A 405 -15.63 -2.87 -4.53
C MET A 405 -16.99 -3.40 -5.02
N GLN A 406 -16.99 -4.58 -5.62
CA GLN A 406 -18.16 -5.16 -6.26
C GLN A 406 -18.90 -6.09 -5.30
N TRP A 407 -19.93 -5.59 -4.60
CA TRP A 407 -20.63 -6.34 -3.55
C TRP A 407 -21.73 -7.27 -4.08
N ASP A 408 -22.54 -6.79 -5.01
CA ASP A 408 -23.66 -7.54 -5.59
C ASP A 408 -23.98 -7.06 -7.02
N GLU A 409 -25.07 -7.55 -7.61
CA GLU A 409 -25.53 -7.18 -8.97
C GLU A 409 -26.46 -5.95 -8.99
N SER A 410 -26.65 -5.26 -7.86
CA SER A 410 -27.48 -4.05 -7.82
C SER A 410 -26.75 -2.85 -8.45
N LYS A 411 -27.44 -1.71 -8.57
CA LYS A 411 -26.85 -0.48 -9.11
C LYS A 411 -25.53 -0.18 -8.41
N ASN A 412 -24.50 0.17 -9.19
CA ASN A 412 -23.14 0.42 -8.71
C ASN A 412 -22.55 -0.76 -7.92
N ALA A 413 -22.91 -2.00 -8.26
CA ALA A 413 -22.51 -3.21 -7.57
C ALA A 413 -22.80 -3.23 -6.06
N GLY A 414 -23.82 -2.51 -5.60
CA GLY A 414 -24.14 -2.39 -4.18
C GLY A 414 -23.12 -1.58 -3.36
N PHE A 415 -22.15 -0.91 -4.02
CA PHE A 415 -21.17 -0.05 -3.36
C PHE A 415 -21.78 1.26 -2.85
N SER A 416 -22.64 1.90 -3.66
CA SER A 416 -23.21 3.22 -3.38
C SER A 416 -24.60 3.36 -3.99
N THR A 417 -25.50 4.10 -3.34
CA THR A 417 -26.77 4.53 -3.95
C THR A 417 -26.61 5.74 -4.89
N GLY A 418 -25.52 6.50 -4.74
CA GLY A 418 -25.18 7.72 -5.47
C GLY A 418 -24.52 7.48 -6.83
N GLN A 419 -23.65 8.41 -7.24
CA GLN A 419 -22.77 8.27 -8.40
C GLN A 419 -21.35 8.04 -7.89
N PRO A 420 -20.78 6.85 -8.07
CA PRO A 420 -19.43 6.53 -7.61
C PRO A 420 -18.37 7.50 -8.15
N TRP A 421 -17.40 7.85 -7.31
CA TRP A 421 -16.29 8.75 -7.67
C TRP A 421 -15.41 8.19 -8.78
N LEU A 422 -15.22 6.87 -8.82
CA LEU A 422 -14.69 6.13 -9.96
C LEU A 422 -15.73 5.15 -10.47
N ALA A 423 -15.73 4.91 -11.78
CA ALA A 423 -16.66 4.00 -12.42
C ALA A 423 -16.54 2.57 -11.86
N VAL A 424 -17.69 1.93 -11.64
CA VAL A 424 -17.76 0.50 -11.30
C VAL A 424 -17.49 -0.31 -12.56
N ASN A 425 -16.62 -1.31 -12.46
CA ASN A 425 -16.30 -2.17 -13.60
C ASN A 425 -17.57 -2.88 -14.10
N PRO A 426 -17.91 -2.82 -15.40
CA PRO A 426 -19.11 -3.47 -15.94
C PRO A 426 -19.19 -4.98 -15.67
N ASN A 427 -18.06 -5.64 -15.37
CA ASN A 427 -18.03 -7.06 -15.04
C ASN A 427 -18.63 -7.41 -13.65
N TYR A 428 -19.10 -6.44 -12.87
CA TYR A 428 -19.73 -6.66 -11.56
C TYR A 428 -20.95 -7.59 -11.61
N GLU A 429 -21.64 -7.65 -12.75
CA GLU A 429 -22.74 -8.61 -13.00
C GLU A 429 -22.31 -10.08 -12.87
N LYS A 430 -21.01 -10.37 -12.94
CA LYS A 430 -20.45 -11.74 -12.80
C LYS A 430 -19.37 -11.86 -11.74
N ILE A 431 -18.77 -10.74 -11.35
CA ILE A 431 -17.68 -10.67 -10.38
C ILE A 431 -18.19 -9.82 -9.23
N ASN A 432 -18.80 -10.44 -8.23
CA ASN A 432 -19.21 -9.72 -7.03
C ASN A 432 -19.18 -10.63 -5.80
N VAL A 433 -19.21 -10.03 -4.61
CA VAL A 433 -19.15 -10.75 -3.34
C VAL A 433 -20.34 -11.69 -3.16
N GLN A 434 -21.56 -11.28 -3.53
CA GLN A 434 -22.76 -12.11 -3.41
C GLN A 434 -22.61 -13.43 -4.20
N GLU A 435 -22.23 -13.34 -5.48
CA GLU A 435 -21.97 -14.49 -6.34
C GLU A 435 -20.81 -15.35 -5.84
N ALA A 436 -19.72 -14.72 -5.40
CA ALA A 436 -18.57 -15.46 -4.84
C ALA A 436 -18.93 -16.22 -3.56
N LEU A 437 -19.79 -15.67 -2.70
CA LEU A 437 -20.25 -16.34 -1.48
C LEU A 437 -21.26 -17.45 -1.76
N ALA A 438 -22.07 -17.32 -2.82
CA ALA A 438 -23.05 -18.32 -3.24
C ALA A 438 -22.41 -19.56 -3.87
N ASN A 439 -21.23 -19.42 -4.50
CA ASN A 439 -20.48 -20.52 -5.11
C ASN A 439 -19.41 -21.09 -4.14
N PRO A 440 -19.58 -22.33 -3.61
CA PRO A 440 -18.62 -22.94 -2.68
C PRO A 440 -17.21 -23.17 -3.27
N ASP A 441 -17.10 -23.23 -4.61
CA ASP A 441 -15.84 -23.41 -5.31
C ASP A 441 -15.21 -22.07 -5.73
N SER A 442 -15.70 -20.92 -5.24
CA SER A 442 -15.21 -19.60 -5.67
C SER A 442 -13.77 -19.29 -5.23
N ILE A 443 -13.24 -18.17 -5.74
CA ILE A 443 -11.94 -17.62 -5.34
C ILE A 443 -11.96 -17.30 -3.82
N PHE A 444 -13.07 -16.76 -3.32
CA PHE A 444 -13.24 -16.37 -1.91
C PHE A 444 -12.94 -17.55 -0.97
N TYR A 445 -13.53 -18.71 -1.24
CA TYR A 445 -13.32 -19.91 -0.41
C TYR A 445 -11.90 -20.48 -0.53
N THR A 446 -11.19 -20.20 -1.62
CA THR A 446 -9.74 -20.52 -1.71
C THR A 446 -8.93 -19.64 -0.77
N TYR A 447 -9.15 -18.32 -0.77
CA TYR A 447 -8.49 -17.41 0.19
C TYR A 447 -8.86 -17.75 1.63
N GLN A 448 -10.14 -17.98 1.93
CA GLN A 448 -10.59 -18.39 3.27
C GLN A 448 -9.87 -19.65 3.74
N LYS A 449 -9.73 -20.66 2.87
CA LYS A 449 -9.00 -21.89 3.20
C LYS A 449 -7.52 -21.63 3.43
N LEU A 450 -6.87 -20.79 2.63
CA LEU A 450 -5.46 -20.42 2.81
C LEU A 450 -5.22 -19.68 4.14
N VAL A 451 -6.14 -18.77 4.49
CA VAL A 451 -6.17 -18.07 5.78
C VAL A 451 -6.29 -19.06 6.93
N GLN A 452 -7.22 -20.02 6.83
CA GLN A 452 -7.40 -21.07 7.84
C GLN A 452 -6.15 -21.94 7.99
N ILE A 453 -5.56 -22.41 6.87
CA ILE A 453 -4.33 -23.22 6.89
C ILE A 453 -3.23 -22.45 7.65
N ARG A 454 -3.04 -21.15 7.39
CA ARG A 454 -2.07 -20.33 8.12
C ARG A 454 -2.33 -20.27 9.61
N LYS A 455 -3.58 -20.06 10.02
CA LYS A 455 -3.95 -19.96 11.45
C LYS A 455 -3.77 -21.29 12.20
N GLU A 456 -4.01 -22.41 11.54
CA GLU A 456 -4.05 -23.73 12.18
C GLU A 456 -2.73 -24.52 12.06
N ASN A 457 -1.80 -24.09 11.22
CA ASN A 457 -0.61 -24.87 10.89
C ASN A 457 0.70 -24.08 11.06
N SER A 458 1.44 -24.38 12.13
CA SER A 458 2.72 -23.74 12.44
C SER A 458 3.82 -23.97 11.39
N TRP A 459 3.69 -25.01 10.55
CA TRP A 459 4.67 -25.28 9.49
C TRP A 459 4.73 -24.11 8.48
N LEU A 460 3.65 -23.35 8.28
CA LEU A 460 3.70 -22.19 7.38
C LEU A 460 4.64 -21.08 7.88
N ILE A 461 4.84 -21.00 9.19
CA ILE A 461 5.78 -20.07 9.82
C ILE A 461 7.19 -20.65 9.81
N ARG A 462 7.33 -21.91 10.24
CA ARG A 462 8.63 -22.48 10.62
C ARG A 462 9.33 -23.23 9.51
N ALA A 463 8.57 -23.86 8.60
CA ALA A 463 9.15 -24.69 7.56
C ALA A 463 10.06 -23.87 6.65
N ASP A 464 11.18 -24.47 6.28
CA ASP A 464 12.06 -23.92 5.25
C ASP A 464 11.42 -24.00 3.87
N PHE A 465 12.00 -23.27 2.93
CA PHE A 465 11.56 -23.18 1.56
C PHE A 465 12.62 -23.79 0.65
N GLU A 466 12.21 -24.71 -0.23
CA GLU A 466 13.08 -25.31 -1.24
C GLU A 466 12.41 -25.23 -2.60
N LEU A 467 12.96 -24.42 -3.50
CA LEU A 467 12.54 -24.36 -4.89
C LEU A 467 12.90 -25.66 -5.62
N LEU A 468 11.96 -26.19 -6.41
CA LEU A 468 12.18 -27.40 -7.21
C LEU A 468 12.54 -27.06 -8.66
N ASP A 469 13.51 -27.81 -9.20
CA ASP A 469 13.86 -27.75 -10.62
C ASP A 469 12.70 -28.31 -11.46
N THR A 470 12.10 -27.44 -12.26
CA THR A 470 10.85 -27.64 -12.98
C THR A 470 10.85 -26.77 -14.23
N ALA A 471 10.02 -27.12 -15.21
CA ALA A 471 9.86 -26.32 -16.42
C ALA A 471 9.56 -24.83 -16.12
N ASP A 472 9.93 -23.94 -17.03
CA ASP A 472 9.95 -22.48 -16.82
C ASP A 472 8.64 -21.93 -16.22
N LYS A 473 7.49 -22.31 -16.78
CA LYS A 473 6.16 -21.84 -16.36
C LYS A 473 5.50 -22.68 -15.24
N ILE A 474 6.24 -23.60 -14.61
CA ILE A 474 5.77 -24.39 -13.45
C ILE A 474 6.48 -23.88 -12.19
N PHE A 475 5.80 -23.15 -11.32
CA PHE A 475 6.37 -22.76 -10.02
C PHE A 475 6.06 -23.85 -8.99
N ALA A 476 7.08 -24.57 -8.52
CA ALA A 476 6.94 -25.62 -7.50
C ALA A 476 8.00 -25.50 -6.41
N TYR A 477 7.60 -25.71 -5.16
CA TYR A 477 8.48 -25.70 -4.00
C TYR A 477 8.00 -26.68 -2.93
N ILE A 478 8.91 -27.01 -2.00
CA ILE A 478 8.61 -27.79 -0.80
C ILE A 478 8.73 -26.88 0.42
N ARG A 479 7.81 -27.05 1.37
CA ARG A 479 7.93 -26.52 2.73
C ARG A 479 8.34 -27.65 3.66
N LYS A 480 9.55 -27.62 4.22
CA LYS A 480 10.12 -28.69 5.07
C LYS A 480 10.21 -28.24 6.53
N ASP A 481 9.53 -28.96 7.43
CA ASP A 481 9.54 -28.72 8.88
C ASP A 481 10.01 -29.99 9.59
N GLY A 482 11.33 -30.07 9.89
CA GLY A 482 11.96 -31.22 10.56
C GLY A 482 12.12 -32.46 9.69
#